data_AF-A0AA35RS45-F1
#
_entry.id   AF-A0AA35RS45-F1
#
_cell.length_a   1.000
_cell.length_b   1.000
_cell.length_c   1.000
_cell.angle_alpha   90.00
_cell.angle_beta   90.00
_cell.angle_gamma   90.00
#
_symmetry.space_group_name_H-M   'P 1'
#
loop_
_entity.id
_entity.type
_entity.pdbx_description
1 polymer ?
#
loop_
_entity_poly.entity_id
_entity_poly.type
_entity_poly.pdbx_seq_one_letter_code
_entity_poly.pdbx_strand_id
1 'polypeptide(L)'
;MTHALGSPYWRDLFDIVIVQAMKPSFYSNSDRPFRLLNPRSMSQTWRPVSSLERGQIYIQGNVGDFISMTGLPGARVLYFGDHVFSDLADPIMQLGWKTGAIIPELEAEMKKAFSPAAKRYLAELLVLENMLKNYQEHSRPELVAVMEDWKQRRTEARRHLKTMFNPRFGSVFRTEKSPTYFSLRLSAFANLYTASVDNLMNYSLDYTFIPRRTALPHEPDLNFDLDIRLTDPD
;
A
#
# COMPACT_ATOMS: atom_id res chain seq x y z
N MET A 1 -4.36 -3.43 22.96
CA MET A 1 -4.55 -1.97 23.14
C MET A 1 -3.90 -1.45 24.41
N THR A 2 -4.29 -1.86 25.62
CA THR A 2 -3.66 -1.36 26.87
C THR A 2 -2.14 -1.47 26.88
N HIS A 3 -1.59 -2.62 26.47
CA HIS A 3 -0.14 -2.80 26.35
C HIS A 3 0.48 -1.88 25.28
N ALA A 4 -0.10 -1.86 24.08
CA ALA A 4 0.44 -1.11 22.94
C ALA A 4 0.44 0.42 23.16
N LEU A 5 -0.58 0.94 23.84
CA LEU A 5 -0.76 2.38 24.09
C LEU A 5 -0.28 2.81 25.48
N GLY A 6 0.22 1.88 26.30
CA GLY A 6 0.67 2.16 27.67
C GLY A 6 -0.42 2.71 28.61
N SER A 7 -1.69 2.68 28.21
CA SER A 7 -2.79 3.31 28.95
C SER A 7 -4.05 2.42 28.97
N PRO A 8 -4.70 2.25 30.13
CA PRO A 8 -5.97 1.54 30.21
C PRO A 8 -7.14 2.35 29.60
N TYR A 9 -6.94 3.66 29.38
CA TYR A 9 -7.95 4.59 28.85
C TYR A 9 -7.90 4.72 27.32
N TRP A 10 -7.32 3.74 26.62
CA TRP A 10 -7.23 3.76 25.15
C TRP A 10 -8.58 3.92 24.45
N ARG A 11 -9.68 3.55 25.11
CA ARG A 11 -11.04 3.67 24.57
C ARG A 11 -11.44 5.12 24.29
N ASP A 12 -10.83 6.08 24.98
CA ASP A 12 -11.12 7.50 24.77
C ASP A 12 -10.60 8.01 23.42
N LEU A 13 -9.69 7.27 22.77
CA LEU A 13 -9.20 7.57 21.43
C LEU A 13 -10.20 7.16 20.33
N PHE A 14 -11.24 6.40 20.66
CA PHE A 14 -12.17 5.82 19.69
C PHE A 14 -13.61 6.21 20.02
N ASP A 15 -14.32 6.77 19.06
CA ASP A 15 -15.75 7.02 19.21
C ASP A 15 -16.55 5.72 19.20
N ILE A 16 -16.11 4.74 18.40
CA ILE A 16 -16.79 3.45 18.25
C ILE A 16 -15.74 2.33 18.25
N VAL A 17 -15.96 1.30 19.09
CA VAL A 17 -15.11 0.11 19.14
C VAL A 17 -15.94 -1.11 18.74
N ILE A 18 -15.57 -1.75 17.63
CA ILE A 18 -16.19 -2.98 17.14
C ILE A 18 -15.17 -4.11 17.21
N VAL A 19 -15.52 -5.21 17.88
CA VAL A 19 -14.69 -6.42 17.98
C VAL A 19 -15.38 -7.59 17.30
N GLN A 20 -14.58 -8.56 16.82
CA GLN A 20 -15.08 -9.70 16.05
C GLN A 20 -16.07 -9.29 14.95
N ALA A 21 -15.72 -8.26 14.16
CA ALA A 21 -16.51 -7.84 13.01
C ALA A 21 -16.72 -8.98 11.99
N MET A 22 -15.87 -10.03 12.03
CA MET A 22 -15.94 -11.19 11.12
C MET A 22 -15.77 -10.77 9.66
N LYS A 23 -14.76 -9.94 9.37
CA LYS A 23 -14.35 -9.64 7.99
C LYS A 23 -14.01 -10.95 7.24
N PRO A 24 -14.42 -11.11 5.97
CA PRO A 24 -15.11 -10.14 5.11
C PRO A 24 -16.65 -10.12 5.26
N SER A 25 -17.25 -11.04 6.04
CA SER A 25 -18.71 -11.12 6.20
C SER A 25 -19.34 -9.83 6.75
N PHE A 26 -18.59 -9.01 7.48
CA PHE A 26 -19.02 -7.68 7.89
C PHE A 26 -19.55 -6.82 6.74
N TYR A 27 -18.93 -6.94 5.55
CA TYR A 27 -19.26 -6.12 4.39
C TYR A 27 -20.39 -6.71 3.54
N SER A 28 -20.48 -8.04 3.48
CA SER A 28 -21.39 -8.75 2.57
C SER A 28 -22.66 -9.29 3.22
N ASN A 29 -22.69 -9.48 4.54
CA ASN A 29 -23.79 -10.14 5.24
C ASN A 29 -24.45 -9.22 6.27
N SER A 30 -25.76 -9.00 6.13
CA SER A 30 -26.60 -8.18 7.02
C SER A 30 -27.27 -8.94 8.17
N ASP A 31 -27.13 -10.27 8.24
CA ASP A 31 -27.85 -11.12 9.22
C ASP A 31 -27.29 -11.02 10.65
N ARG A 32 -26.18 -10.31 10.82
CA ARG A 32 -25.49 -10.17 12.11
C ARG A 32 -25.64 -8.74 12.61
N PRO A 33 -26.56 -8.48 13.55
CA PRO A 33 -26.70 -7.15 14.14
C PRO A 33 -25.59 -6.88 15.16
N PHE A 34 -25.35 -5.60 15.44
CA PHE A 34 -24.47 -5.21 16.54
C PHE A 34 -25.08 -5.59 17.89
N ARG A 35 -24.22 -6.02 18.83
CA ARG A 35 -24.58 -6.28 20.24
C ARG A 35 -23.58 -5.61 21.16
N LEU A 36 -24.00 -5.25 22.38
CA LEU A 36 -23.07 -4.76 23.40
C LEU A 36 -22.27 -5.92 23.99
N LEU A 37 -20.96 -5.75 24.09
CA LEU A 37 -20.07 -6.66 24.77
C LEU A 37 -19.72 -6.10 26.15
N ASN A 38 -20.00 -6.86 27.20
CA ASN A 38 -19.51 -6.54 28.53
C ASN A 38 -18.03 -6.97 28.65
N PRO A 39 -17.07 -6.04 28.82
CA PRO A 39 -15.65 -6.38 28.84
C PRO A 39 -15.20 -7.15 30.10
N ARG A 40 -16.01 -7.18 31.17
CA ARG A 40 -15.67 -7.90 32.41
C ARG A 40 -16.09 -9.37 32.33
N SER A 41 -17.31 -9.62 31.87
CA SER A 41 -17.85 -10.98 31.77
C SER A 41 -17.61 -11.63 30.41
N MET A 42 -17.14 -10.87 29.42
CA MET A 42 -17.02 -11.28 28.01
C MET A 42 -18.36 -11.77 27.41
N SER A 43 -19.48 -11.39 28.02
CA SER A 43 -20.83 -11.74 27.58
C SER A 43 -21.40 -10.65 26.69
N GLN A 44 -22.10 -11.05 25.63
CA GLN A 44 -22.84 -10.14 24.76
C GLN A 44 -24.31 -10.00 25.17
N THR A 45 -24.92 -8.85 24.88
CA THR A 45 -26.38 -8.71 25.01
C THR A 45 -27.09 -9.59 23.99
N TRP A 46 -28.23 -10.15 24.38
CA TRP A 46 -29.04 -10.92 23.42
C TRP A 46 -29.65 -10.00 22.35
N ARG A 47 -30.18 -8.85 22.78
CA ARG A 47 -30.84 -7.90 21.90
C ARG A 47 -29.83 -7.13 21.03
N PRO A 48 -30.15 -6.92 19.74
CA PRO A 48 -29.48 -5.95 18.88
C PRO A 48 -29.46 -4.55 19.50
N VAL A 49 -28.43 -3.77 19.17
CA VAL A 49 -28.41 -2.33 19.44
C VAL A 49 -28.99 -1.55 18.27
N SER A 50 -29.56 -0.38 18.56
CA SER A 50 -30.10 0.55 17.56
C SER A 50 -29.22 1.79 17.36
N SER A 51 -28.22 2.00 18.22
CA SER A 51 -27.32 3.16 18.21
C SER A 51 -25.91 2.75 18.67
N LEU A 52 -24.92 3.48 18.17
CA LEU A 52 -23.51 3.34 18.55
C LEU A 52 -23.12 4.54 19.43
N GLU A 53 -22.61 4.27 20.63
CA GLU A 53 -22.32 5.25 21.67
C GLU A 53 -20.85 5.15 22.11
N ARG A 54 -20.26 6.31 22.41
CA ARG A 54 -18.87 6.41 22.84
C ARG A 54 -18.65 5.69 24.17
N GLY A 55 -17.52 4.99 24.26
CA GLY A 55 -17.14 4.22 25.45
C GLY A 55 -17.74 2.81 25.55
N GLN A 56 -18.68 2.45 24.66
CA GLN A 56 -19.20 1.10 24.55
C GLN A 56 -18.34 0.23 23.62
N ILE A 57 -18.44 -1.09 23.79
CA ILE A 57 -17.80 -2.08 22.92
C ILE A 57 -18.89 -2.89 22.23
N TYR A 58 -18.83 -2.92 20.92
CA TYR A 58 -19.76 -3.67 20.09
C TYR A 58 -19.11 -4.93 19.55
N ILE A 59 -19.89 -5.99 19.40
CA ILE A 59 -19.45 -7.26 18.82
C ILE A 59 -20.27 -7.57 17.56
N GLN A 60 -19.62 -8.18 16.57
CA GLN A 60 -20.22 -8.50 15.27
C GLN A 60 -20.69 -7.24 14.51
N GLY A 61 -21.95 -7.21 14.10
CA GLY A 61 -22.50 -6.18 13.22
C GLY A 61 -22.25 -6.41 11.75
N ASN A 62 -22.74 -5.45 10.97
CA ASN A 62 -22.59 -5.38 9.53
C ASN A 62 -22.46 -3.91 9.10
N VAL A 63 -21.94 -3.70 7.90
CA VAL A 63 -21.65 -2.35 7.42
C VAL A 63 -22.91 -1.53 7.10
N GLY A 64 -24.02 -2.18 6.75
CA GLY A 64 -25.30 -1.52 6.49
C GLY A 64 -25.85 -0.84 7.74
N ASP A 65 -25.87 -1.57 8.86
CA ASP A 65 -26.23 -1.03 10.17
C ASP A 65 -25.24 0.06 10.60
N PHE A 66 -23.93 -0.14 10.37
CA PHE A 66 -22.92 0.86 10.73
C PHE A 66 -23.15 2.19 10.01
N ILE A 67 -23.37 2.15 8.70
CA ILE A 67 -23.65 3.35 7.90
C ILE A 67 -24.98 3.98 8.35
N SER A 68 -26.01 3.17 8.59
CA SER A 68 -27.33 3.65 9.03
C SER A 68 -27.28 4.34 10.39
N MET A 69 -26.51 3.80 11.34
CA MET A 69 -26.38 4.34 12.70
C MET A 69 -25.43 5.54 12.79
N THR A 70 -24.42 5.62 11.92
CA THR A 70 -23.43 6.71 11.94
C THR A 70 -23.77 7.85 10.99
N GLY A 71 -24.59 7.59 9.96
CA GLY A 71 -24.90 8.56 8.89
C GLY A 71 -23.70 8.91 8.01
N LEU A 72 -22.59 8.16 8.08
CA LEU A 72 -21.36 8.46 7.34
C LEU A 72 -21.49 8.05 5.86
N PRO A 73 -21.42 8.99 4.91
CA PRO A 73 -21.42 8.65 3.50
C PRO A 73 -20.08 8.04 3.08
N GLY A 74 -20.11 7.12 2.11
CA GLY A 74 -18.94 6.32 1.76
C GLY A 74 -17.67 7.11 1.40
N ALA A 75 -17.81 8.19 0.62
CA ALA A 75 -16.66 9.00 0.19
C ALA A 75 -15.96 9.81 1.32
N ARG A 76 -16.55 9.87 2.52
CA ARG A 76 -15.98 10.55 3.70
C ARG A 76 -15.30 9.59 4.67
N VAL A 77 -15.21 8.31 4.34
CA VAL A 77 -14.54 7.30 5.17
C VAL A 77 -13.19 6.95 4.57
N LEU A 78 -12.15 7.02 5.40
CA LEU A 78 -10.82 6.47 5.12
C LEU A 78 -10.59 5.26 6.03
N TYR A 79 -10.56 4.07 5.44
CA TYR A 79 -10.40 2.82 6.15
C TYR A 79 -8.98 2.26 5.99
N PHE A 80 -8.34 1.92 7.10
CA PHE A 80 -7.00 1.32 7.11
C PHE A 80 -7.05 -0.18 7.39
N GLY A 81 -6.19 -0.93 6.72
CA GLY A 81 -6.00 -2.36 6.94
C GLY A 81 -4.59 -2.81 6.52
N ASP A 82 -4.13 -3.90 7.11
CA ASP A 82 -2.85 -4.54 6.79
C ASP A 82 -2.99 -5.62 5.71
N HIS A 83 -4.15 -6.27 5.65
CA HIS A 83 -4.40 -7.32 4.68
C HIS A 83 -5.19 -6.83 3.46
N VAL A 84 -4.46 -6.50 2.37
CA VAL A 84 -5.01 -5.96 1.12
C VAL A 84 -6.31 -6.63 0.65
N PHE A 85 -6.41 -7.96 0.70
CA PHE A 85 -7.60 -8.67 0.20
C PHE A 85 -8.80 -8.69 1.15
N SER A 86 -8.64 -9.15 2.40
CA SER A 86 -9.74 -9.27 3.36
C SER A 86 -10.23 -7.92 3.89
N ASP A 87 -9.36 -6.92 3.89
CA ASP A 87 -9.64 -5.65 4.54
C ASP A 87 -10.00 -4.55 3.56
N LEU A 88 -9.39 -4.49 2.37
CA LEU A 88 -9.52 -3.30 1.51
C LEU A 88 -10.42 -3.50 0.29
N ALA A 89 -10.57 -4.73 -0.21
CA ALA A 89 -11.31 -4.99 -1.43
C ALA A 89 -12.81 -4.66 -1.32
N ASP A 90 -13.48 -5.10 -0.24
CA ASP A 90 -14.91 -4.83 -0.07
C ASP A 90 -15.19 -3.35 0.23
N PRO A 91 -14.46 -2.65 1.12
CA PRO A 91 -14.67 -1.22 1.34
C PRO A 91 -14.56 -0.35 0.09
N ILE A 92 -13.56 -0.60 -0.77
CA ILE A 92 -13.39 0.19 -1.98
C ILE A 92 -14.41 -0.17 -3.05
N MET A 93 -14.69 -1.46 -3.26
CA MET A 93 -15.55 -1.92 -4.36
C MET A 93 -17.04 -1.77 -4.07
N GLN A 94 -17.46 -1.99 -2.82
CA GLN A 94 -18.89 -2.02 -2.47
C GLN A 94 -19.37 -0.70 -1.85
N LEU A 95 -18.51 0.01 -1.11
CA LEU A 95 -18.92 1.16 -0.31
C LEU A 95 -18.39 2.49 -0.85
N GLY A 96 -17.43 2.45 -1.78
CA GLY A 96 -16.73 3.64 -2.28
C GLY A 96 -15.91 4.35 -1.20
N TRP A 97 -15.52 3.63 -0.14
CA TRP A 97 -14.64 4.15 0.89
C TRP A 97 -13.25 4.40 0.33
N LYS A 98 -12.57 5.42 0.86
CA LYS A 98 -11.13 5.55 0.63
C LYS A 98 -10.41 4.52 1.50
N THR A 99 -9.34 3.94 0.96
CA THR A 99 -8.62 2.85 1.63
C THR A 99 -7.12 3.16 1.76
N GLY A 100 -6.57 2.84 2.93
CA GLY A 100 -5.16 2.93 3.25
C GLY A 100 -4.59 1.55 3.62
N ALA A 101 -3.51 1.13 2.96
CA ALA A 101 -2.81 -0.10 3.31
C ALA A 101 -1.63 0.16 4.26
N ILE A 102 -1.52 -0.63 5.33
CA ILE A 102 -0.35 -0.63 6.21
C ILE A 102 0.54 -1.82 5.86
N ILE A 103 1.75 -1.55 5.37
CA ILE A 103 2.67 -2.58 4.85
C ILE A 103 4.03 -2.44 5.54
N PRO A 104 4.24 -3.07 6.71
CA PRO A 104 5.49 -2.96 7.45
C PRO A 104 6.74 -3.32 6.63
N GLU A 105 6.63 -4.26 5.70
CA GLU A 105 7.72 -4.68 4.81
C GLU A 105 8.24 -3.55 3.91
N LEU A 106 7.42 -2.52 3.67
CA LEU A 106 7.77 -1.38 2.83
C LEU A 106 9.02 -0.67 3.32
N GLU A 107 9.20 -0.51 4.64
CA GLU A 107 10.35 0.22 5.18
C GLU A 107 11.68 -0.48 4.86
N ALA A 108 11.74 -1.79 5.12
CA ALA A 108 12.91 -2.59 4.81
C ALA A 108 13.20 -2.62 3.30
N GLU A 109 12.16 -2.63 2.47
CA GLU A 109 12.29 -2.60 1.02
C GLU A 109 12.81 -1.25 0.52
N MET A 110 12.24 -0.15 1.00
CA MET A 110 12.70 1.21 0.70
C MET A 110 14.16 1.40 1.08
N LYS A 111 14.57 0.97 2.28
CA LYS A 111 15.97 1.07 2.72
C LYS A 111 16.95 0.41 1.74
N LYS A 112 16.57 -0.73 1.17
CA LYS A 112 17.37 -1.44 0.16
C LYS A 112 17.34 -0.72 -1.19
N ALA A 113 16.16 -0.36 -1.66
CA ALA A 113 15.95 0.30 -2.95
C ALA A 113 16.61 1.69 -3.04
N PHE A 114 16.62 2.44 -1.94
CA PHE A 114 17.26 3.76 -1.87
C PHE A 114 18.74 3.72 -1.49
N SER A 115 19.33 2.53 -1.31
CA SER A 115 20.77 2.41 -1.03
C SER A 115 21.62 2.94 -2.19
N PRO A 116 22.82 3.51 -1.93
CA PRO A 116 23.70 4.01 -3.00
C PRO A 116 24.04 2.94 -4.04
N ALA A 117 24.23 1.69 -3.60
CA ALA A 117 24.49 0.57 -4.49
C ALA A 117 23.29 0.27 -5.40
N ALA A 118 22.07 0.20 -4.85
CA ALA A 118 20.86 -0.01 -5.64
C ALA A 118 20.66 1.08 -6.69
N LYS A 119 20.82 2.35 -6.31
CA LYS A 119 20.73 3.50 -7.23
C LYS A 119 21.74 3.39 -8.37
N ARG A 120 23.00 3.05 -8.07
CA ARG A 120 24.06 2.88 -9.08
C ARG A 120 23.70 1.77 -10.08
N TYR A 121 23.36 0.58 -9.60
CA TYR A 121 23.04 -0.56 -10.48
C TYR A 121 21.74 -0.32 -11.26
N LEU A 122 20.75 0.36 -10.69
CA LEU A 122 19.54 0.74 -11.40
C LEU A 122 19.83 1.75 -12.51
N ALA A 123 20.64 2.78 -12.24
CA ALA A 123 21.04 3.75 -13.26
C ALA A 123 21.82 3.08 -14.41
N GLU A 124 22.80 2.23 -14.08
CA GLU A 124 23.52 1.44 -15.08
C GLU A 124 22.59 0.55 -15.90
N LEU A 125 21.64 -0.14 -15.25
CA LEU A 125 20.66 -0.97 -15.94
C LEU A 125 19.81 -0.17 -16.93
N LEU A 126 19.28 0.99 -16.51
CA LEU A 126 18.44 1.84 -17.35
C LEU A 126 19.21 2.39 -18.56
N VAL A 127 20.45 2.83 -18.35
CA VAL A 127 21.32 3.30 -19.45
C VAL A 127 21.61 2.17 -20.43
N LEU A 128 22.00 0.98 -19.94
CA LEU A 128 22.30 -0.16 -20.80
C LEU A 128 21.06 -0.63 -21.59
N GLU A 129 19.88 -0.64 -20.98
CA GLU A 129 18.64 -1.00 -21.68
C GLU A 129 18.26 0.02 -22.77
N ASN A 130 18.46 1.31 -22.52
CA ASN A 130 18.27 2.35 -23.54
C ASN A 130 19.26 2.21 -24.70
N MET A 131 20.55 2.00 -24.40
CA MET A 131 21.58 1.81 -25.43
C MET A 131 21.28 0.56 -26.27
N LEU A 132 20.99 -0.58 -25.63
CA LEU A 132 20.63 -1.81 -26.35
C LEU A 132 19.40 -1.61 -27.25
N LYS A 133 18.39 -0.88 -26.79
CA LYS A 133 17.19 -0.56 -27.59
C LYS A 133 17.53 0.26 -28.83
N ASN A 134 18.41 1.26 -28.72
CA ASN A 134 18.74 2.17 -29.81
C ASN A 134 19.73 1.58 -30.83
N TYR A 135 20.57 0.63 -30.41
CA TYR A 135 21.63 0.07 -31.27
C TYR A 135 21.33 -1.36 -31.79
N GLN A 136 20.18 -1.96 -31.47
CA GLN A 136 19.85 -3.35 -31.83
C GLN A 136 19.88 -3.69 -33.33
N GLU A 137 19.67 -2.70 -34.21
CA GLU A 137 19.58 -2.90 -35.66
C GLU A 137 20.92 -2.72 -36.40
N HIS A 138 22.01 -2.40 -35.69
CA HIS A 138 23.30 -2.09 -36.33
C HIS A 138 24.18 -3.34 -36.50
N SER A 139 24.45 -3.73 -37.74
CA SER A 139 25.24 -4.94 -38.08
C SER A 139 26.77 -4.72 -38.19
N ARG A 140 27.32 -3.66 -37.59
CA ARG A 140 28.78 -3.42 -37.66
C ARG A 140 29.51 -4.40 -36.73
N PRO A 141 30.56 -5.12 -37.17
CA PRO A 141 31.28 -6.10 -36.35
C PRO A 141 31.79 -5.55 -35.02
N GLU A 142 32.29 -4.32 -35.00
CA GLU A 142 32.77 -3.63 -33.79
C GLU A 142 31.65 -3.39 -32.77
N LEU A 143 30.43 -3.09 -33.25
CA LEU A 143 29.26 -2.88 -32.40
C LEU A 143 28.75 -4.19 -31.80
N VAL A 144 28.92 -5.31 -32.49
CA VAL A 144 28.51 -6.63 -31.97
C VAL A 144 29.27 -6.97 -30.68
N ALA A 145 30.58 -6.75 -30.64
CA ALA A 145 31.38 -7.00 -29.45
C ALA A 145 30.96 -6.11 -28.26
N VAL A 146 30.73 -4.81 -28.52
CA VAL A 146 30.28 -3.85 -27.50
C VAL A 146 28.88 -4.18 -26.99
N MET A 147 27.96 -4.59 -27.86
CA MET A 147 26.61 -4.99 -27.47
C MET A 147 26.62 -6.23 -26.58
N GLU A 148 27.56 -7.16 -26.80
CA GLU A 148 27.69 -8.34 -25.95
C GLU A 148 28.20 -7.98 -24.55
N ASP A 149 29.18 -7.07 -24.45
CA ASP A 149 29.61 -6.49 -23.16
C ASP A 149 28.42 -5.83 -22.43
N TRP A 150 27.62 -5.03 -23.13
CA TRP A 150 26.44 -4.38 -22.55
C TRP A 150 25.41 -5.38 -22.03
N LYS A 151 25.17 -6.50 -22.74
CA LYS A 151 24.28 -7.57 -22.27
C LYS A 151 24.83 -8.26 -21.02
N GLN A 152 26.14 -8.47 -20.95
CA GLN A 152 26.80 -9.06 -19.78
C GLN A 152 26.65 -8.15 -18.57
N ARG A 153 26.99 -6.86 -18.70
CA ARG A 153 26.86 -5.85 -17.65
C ARG A 153 25.42 -5.67 -17.20
N ARG A 154 24.46 -5.68 -18.14
CA ARG A 154 23.03 -5.67 -17.83
C ARG A 154 22.62 -6.86 -16.96
N THR A 155 23.12 -8.05 -17.29
CA THR A 155 22.83 -9.27 -16.53
C THR A 155 23.42 -9.20 -15.12
N GLU A 156 24.61 -8.62 -14.98
CA GLU A 156 25.26 -8.39 -13.70
C GLU A 156 24.52 -7.38 -12.83
N ALA A 157 24.17 -6.22 -13.38
CA ALA A 157 23.37 -5.21 -12.69
C ALA A 157 22.04 -5.78 -12.19
N ARG A 158 21.34 -6.57 -13.02
CA ARG A 158 20.12 -7.29 -12.63
C ARG A 158 20.35 -8.26 -11.47
N ARG A 159 21.46 -9.01 -11.50
CA ARG A 159 21.82 -9.94 -10.43
C ARG A 159 22.03 -9.19 -9.12
N HIS A 160 22.78 -8.09 -9.14
CA HIS A 160 23.02 -7.27 -7.95
C HIS A 160 21.73 -6.70 -7.37
N LEU A 161 20.85 -6.14 -8.22
CA LEU A 161 19.56 -5.63 -7.77
C LEU A 161 18.70 -6.74 -7.15
N LYS A 162 18.70 -7.94 -7.73
CA LYS A 162 17.94 -9.08 -7.21
C LYS A 162 18.46 -9.56 -5.84
N THR A 163 19.79 -9.64 -5.65
CA THR A 163 20.38 -10.18 -4.43
C THR A 163 20.28 -9.24 -3.22
N MET A 164 19.90 -7.98 -3.41
CA MET A 164 19.62 -7.03 -2.32
C MET A 164 18.36 -7.40 -1.53
N PHE A 165 17.39 -8.08 -2.16
CA PHE A 165 16.12 -8.46 -1.55
C PHE A 165 16.17 -9.86 -0.94
N ASN A 166 15.02 -10.42 -0.57
CA ASN A 166 14.99 -11.72 0.06
C ASN A 166 15.60 -12.80 -0.87
N PRO A 167 16.54 -13.64 -0.41
CA PRO A 167 17.20 -14.63 -1.26
C PRO A 167 16.26 -15.70 -1.86
N ARG A 168 15.10 -15.95 -1.22
CA ARG A 168 14.15 -17.00 -1.62
C ARG A 168 13.09 -16.47 -2.58
N PHE A 169 12.51 -15.31 -2.29
CA PHE A 169 11.36 -14.78 -3.03
C PHE A 169 11.56 -13.38 -3.61
N GLY A 170 12.69 -12.73 -3.33
CA GLY A 170 13.00 -11.41 -3.87
C GLY A 170 12.25 -10.26 -3.17
N SER A 171 11.91 -9.23 -3.94
CA SER A 171 11.13 -8.08 -3.49
C SER A 171 9.65 -8.46 -3.40
N VAL A 172 8.94 -7.88 -2.43
CA VAL A 172 7.48 -8.08 -2.30
C VAL A 172 6.75 -7.36 -3.44
N PHE A 173 7.31 -6.27 -3.96
CA PHE A 173 6.64 -5.38 -4.89
C PHE A 173 7.05 -5.58 -6.35
N ARG A 174 8.21 -6.17 -6.64
CA ARG A 174 8.74 -6.25 -8.01
C ARG A 174 9.49 -7.56 -8.30
N THR A 175 9.18 -8.12 -9.47
CA THR A 175 9.94 -9.21 -10.07
C THR A 175 10.57 -8.70 -11.36
N GLU A 176 11.89 -8.51 -11.34
CA GLU A 176 12.65 -7.90 -12.44
C GLU A 176 12.03 -6.55 -12.89
N LYS A 177 11.41 -6.51 -14.07
CA LYS A 177 10.77 -5.33 -14.64
C LYS A 177 9.29 -5.17 -14.24
N SER A 178 8.65 -6.25 -13.80
CA SER A 178 7.20 -6.30 -13.61
C SER A 178 6.81 -6.12 -12.14
N PRO A 179 5.72 -5.39 -11.85
CA PRO A 179 5.13 -5.42 -10.51
C PRO A 179 4.69 -6.84 -10.16
N THR A 180 4.81 -7.22 -8.90
CA THR A 180 4.28 -8.48 -8.39
C THR A 180 2.75 -8.47 -8.38
N TYR A 181 2.13 -9.64 -8.24
CA TYR A 181 0.69 -9.73 -8.00
C TYR A 181 0.27 -8.92 -6.76
N PHE A 182 1.07 -8.93 -5.70
CA PHE A 182 0.83 -8.11 -4.51
C PHE A 182 0.78 -6.62 -4.87
N SER A 183 1.78 -6.08 -5.59
CA SER A 183 1.78 -4.68 -6.04
C SER A 183 0.59 -4.30 -6.90
N LEU A 184 0.21 -5.18 -7.83
CA LEU A 184 -0.95 -4.93 -8.69
C LEU A 184 -2.23 -4.82 -7.87
N ARG A 185 -2.44 -5.73 -6.91
CA ARG A 185 -3.63 -5.72 -6.04
C ARG A 185 -3.60 -4.56 -5.06
N LEU A 186 -2.43 -4.22 -4.54
CA LEU A 186 -2.25 -3.04 -3.69
C LEU A 186 -2.66 -1.77 -4.44
N SER A 187 -2.16 -1.58 -5.67
CA SER A 187 -2.52 -0.41 -6.49
C SER A 187 -4.00 -0.34 -6.86
N ALA A 188 -4.67 -1.49 -6.94
CA ALA A 188 -6.09 -1.56 -7.25
C ALA A 188 -6.99 -1.26 -6.04
N PHE A 189 -6.57 -1.63 -4.83
CA PHE A 189 -7.42 -1.60 -3.64
C PHE A 189 -7.02 -0.60 -2.57
N ALA A 190 -5.87 0.05 -2.69
CA ALA A 190 -5.42 1.06 -1.75
C ALA A 190 -5.24 2.41 -2.46
N ASN A 191 -5.91 3.44 -1.97
CA ASN A 191 -5.66 4.81 -2.44
C ASN A 191 -4.35 5.37 -1.88
N LEU A 192 -3.95 4.91 -0.69
CA LEU A 192 -2.70 5.24 -0.03
C LEU A 192 -2.10 3.96 0.55
N TYR A 193 -0.77 3.86 0.62
CA TYR A 193 -0.11 2.83 1.41
C TYR A 193 1.12 3.40 2.12
N THR A 194 1.40 2.88 3.31
CA THR A 194 2.48 3.36 4.17
C THR A 194 3.00 2.22 5.04
N ALA A 195 4.23 2.32 5.55
CA ALA A 195 4.80 1.31 6.44
C ALA A 195 4.15 1.31 7.84
N SER A 196 3.81 2.50 8.35
CA SER A 196 3.08 2.71 9.61
C SER A 196 2.02 3.80 9.45
N VAL A 197 0.98 3.73 10.28
CA VAL A 197 -0.03 4.80 10.44
C VAL A 197 0.63 6.09 10.95
N ASP A 198 1.69 5.97 11.75
CA ASP A 198 2.40 7.11 12.34
C ASP A 198 2.96 8.06 11.28
N ASN A 199 3.25 7.55 10.08
CA ASN A 199 3.75 8.38 8.98
C ASN A 199 2.75 9.48 8.57
N LEU A 200 1.46 9.32 8.87
CA LEU A 200 0.43 10.32 8.62
C LEU A 200 0.57 11.56 9.53
N MET A 201 1.22 11.41 10.69
CA MET A 201 1.49 12.53 11.60
C MET A 201 2.42 13.59 10.98
N ASN A 202 3.13 13.24 9.91
CA ASN A 202 3.98 14.18 9.17
C ASN A 202 3.18 15.09 8.21
N TYR A 203 1.85 14.95 8.16
CA TYR A 203 0.97 15.70 7.27
C TYR A 203 -0.07 16.48 8.07
N SER A 204 -0.46 17.65 7.55
CA SER A 204 -1.61 18.39 8.09
C SER A 204 -2.92 17.66 7.79
N LEU A 205 -3.95 17.90 8.60
CA LEU A 205 -5.31 17.37 8.36
C LEU A 205 -5.92 17.90 7.05
N ASP A 206 -5.48 19.06 6.56
CA ASP A 206 -5.92 19.65 5.29
C ASP A 206 -5.04 19.21 4.10
N TYR A 207 -4.11 18.28 4.31
CA TYR A 207 -3.20 17.85 3.26
C TYR A 207 -3.93 17.04 2.17
N THR A 208 -3.68 17.39 0.91
CA THR A 208 -4.24 16.69 -0.26
C THR A 208 -3.14 15.88 -0.94
N PHE A 209 -3.29 14.55 -0.92
CA PHE A 209 -2.38 13.64 -1.64
C PHE A 209 -2.64 13.65 -3.14
N ILE A 210 -1.63 14.01 -3.93
CA ILE A 210 -1.70 14.03 -5.41
C ILE A 210 -0.85 12.86 -5.94
N PRO A 211 -1.46 11.85 -6.61
CA PRO A 211 -0.71 10.73 -7.16
C PRO A 211 0.10 11.15 -8.40
N ARG A 212 1.22 10.45 -8.63
CA ARG A 212 2.00 10.61 -9.88
C ARG A 212 1.20 10.07 -11.06
N ARG A 213 1.27 10.76 -12.21
CA ARG A 213 0.66 10.29 -13.45
C ARG A 213 1.47 9.13 -14.03
N THR A 214 0.86 7.98 -14.22
CA THR A 214 1.46 6.86 -14.94
C THR A 214 1.18 7.02 -16.43
N ALA A 215 2.21 7.19 -17.25
CA ALA A 215 2.06 7.26 -18.69
C ALA A 215 1.65 5.90 -19.28
N LEU A 216 0.70 5.92 -20.22
CA LEU A 216 0.37 4.74 -21.03
C LEU A 216 1.45 4.46 -22.07
N PRO A 217 1.57 3.23 -22.62
CA PRO A 217 2.60 2.91 -23.61
C PRO A 217 2.60 3.76 -24.88
N HIS A 218 1.51 4.45 -25.20
CA HIS A 218 1.37 5.36 -26.34
C HIS A 218 1.45 6.85 -25.95
N GLU A 219 1.68 7.15 -24.67
CA GLU A 219 1.89 8.51 -24.16
C GLU A 219 3.40 8.77 -23.98
N PRO A 220 3.85 10.02 -24.16
CA PRO A 220 5.22 10.38 -23.82
C PRO A 220 5.45 10.29 -22.30
N ASP A 221 6.53 9.65 -21.88
CA ASP A 221 6.92 9.58 -20.46
C ASP A 221 7.77 10.80 -20.07
N LEU A 222 7.09 11.90 -19.72
CA LEU A 222 7.72 13.16 -19.32
C LEU A 222 8.21 13.17 -17.86
N ASN A 223 7.90 12.14 -17.06
CA ASN A 223 8.31 12.12 -15.65
C ASN A 223 9.82 11.91 -15.48
N PHE A 224 10.46 11.23 -16.44
CA PHE A 224 11.91 11.02 -16.42
C PHE A 224 12.69 12.32 -16.65
N ASP A 225 12.10 13.28 -17.37
CA ASP A 225 12.75 14.55 -17.74
C ASP A 225 12.69 15.63 -16.65
N LEU A 226 11.74 15.51 -15.69
CA LEU A 226 11.50 16.53 -14.66
C LEU A 226 12.39 16.37 -13.42
N ASP A 227 12.79 15.15 -13.04
CA ASP A 227 13.65 14.89 -11.88
C ASP A 227 15.11 15.35 -12.08
N ILE A 228 15.52 15.74 -13.29
CA ILE A 228 16.88 16.21 -13.62
C ILE A 228 17.05 17.73 -13.37
N ARG A 229 15.96 18.50 -13.14
CA ARG A 229 16.01 19.97 -13.12
C ARG A 229 15.79 20.64 -11.74
N LEU A 230 15.95 19.91 -10.64
CA LEU A 230 15.88 20.48 -9.28
C LEU A 230 17.13 20.22 -8.44
N THR A 231 18.30 20.23 -9.07
CA THR A 231 19.53 20.66 -8.38
C THR A 231 19.71 22.13 -8.73
N ASP A 232 19.46 23.00 -7.75
CA ASP A 232 19.73 24.43 -7.87
C ASP A 232 21.18 24.66 -8.31
N PRO A 233 21.44 25.67 -9.16
CA PRO A 233 22.78 26.15 -9.38
C PRO A 233 23.24 26.94 -8.15
N ASP A 234 24.37 26.55 -7.56
CA ASP A 234 25.18 27.42 -6.69
C ASP A 234 25.66 28.66 -7.47
#